data_AF-A0A183K8W4-F1
#
_entry.id   AF-A0A183K8W4-F1
#
_cell.length_a   1.000
_cell.length_b   1.000
_cell.length_c   1.000
_cell.angle_alpha   90.00
_cell.angle_beta   90.00
_cell.angle_gamma   90.00
#
_symmetry.space_group_name_H-M   'P 1'
#
loop_
_entity.id
_entity.type
_entity.pdbx_description
1 polymer ?
#
loop_
_entity_poly.entity_id
_entity_poly.type
_entity_poly.pdbx_seq_one_letter_code
_entity_poly.pdbx_strand_id
1 'polypeptide(L)'
;MIVLSNKFQAFHDLLNGEGTAVESNWKRIKEAINSTCHEVLGHKKHHHKEWITVDILDKIQERRNKKAAINTSRTRAEKVKAQAEYTELNKQLKRSIRTDKRKYVEDSEMTTEKIVREENITVV
;
A
#
# COMPACT_ATOMS: atom_id res chain seq x y z
N MET A 1 -28.88 0.28 37.66
CA MET A 1 -28.47 -0.53 36.50
C MET A 1 -27.96 0.43 35.45
N ILE A 2 -26.64 0.55 35.25
CA ILE A 2 -26.05 1.47 34.27
C ILE A 2 -26.08 0.77 32.92
N VAL A 3 -26.85 1.28 31.97
CA VAL A 3 -26.89 0.77 30.60
C VAL A 3 -25.70 1.40 29.86
N LEU A 4 -24.75 0.56 29.42
CA LEU A 4 -23.62 1.00 28.62
C LEU A 4 -24.11 1.27 27.18
N SER A 5 -24.23 2.53 26.79
CA SER A 5 -24.56 2.91 25.42
C SER A 5 -23.30 2.73 24.54
N ASN A 6 -23.32 1.71 23.69
CA ASN A 6 -22.29 1.48 22.68
C ASN A 6 -22.52 2.44 21.49
N LYS A 7 -21.44 2.90 20.83
CA LYS A 7 -21.49 3.78 19.65
C LYS A 7 -22.35 3.21 18.50
N PHE A 8 -22.60 1.90 18.51
CA PHE A 8 -23.46 1.20 17.55
C PHE A 8 -24.96 1.36 17.82
N GLN A 9 -25.38 1.93 18.95
CA GLN A 9 -26.80 2.14 19.28
C GLN A 9 -27.48 3.09 18.27
N ALA A 10 -26.75 4.06 17.73
CA ALA A 10 -27.27 4.98 16.71
C ALA A 10 -27.71 4.28 15.41
N PHE A 11 -27.20 3.07 15.14
CA PHE A 11 -27.61 2.27 13.99
C PHE A 11 -28.88 1.45 14.25
N HIS A 12 -29.24 1.21 15.51
CA HIS A 12 -30.46 0.44 15.84
C HIS A 12 -31.74 1.20 15.45
N ASP A 13 -31.79 2.50 15.70
CA ASP A 13 -32.98 3.31 15.41
C ASP A 13 -33.21 3.47 13.89
N LEU A 14 -32.15 3.38 13.08
CA LEU A 14 -32.20 3.45 11.61
C LEU A 14 -32.64 2.14 10.94
N LEU A 15 -32.58 1.02 11.67
CA LEU A 15 -32.74 -0.35 11.15
C LEU A 15 -34.00 -1.07 11.68
N ASN A 16 -34.91 -0.38 12.38
CA ASN A 16 -36.11 -0.95 13.01
C ASN A 16 -37.38 -0.92 12.13
N GLY A 17 -37.29 -1.23 10.84
CA GLY A 17 -38.46 -1.35 9.96
C GLY A 17 -38.36 -2.59 9.09
N GLU A 18 -39.30 -3.55 9.28
CA GLU A 18 -39.61 -4.77 8.50
C GLU A 18 -38.41 -5.47 7.82
N GLY A 19 -38.09 -6.72 8.18
CA GLY A 19 -36.80 -7.39 7.86
C GLY A 19 -36.28 -7.30 6.42
N THR A 20 -37.13 -7.10 5.41
CA THR A 20 -36.78 -6.84 4.00
C THR A 20 -36.32 -5.40 3.72
N ALA A 21 -36.86 -4.41 4.45
CA ALA A 21 -36.47 -3.00 4.41
C ALA A 21 -35.14 -2.75 5.16
N VAL A 22 -34.84 -3.51 6.21
CA VAL A 22 -33.57 -3.38 6.95
C VAL A 22 -32.36 -3.79 6.10
N GLU A 23 -32.46 -4.94 5.43
CA GLU A 23 -31.36 -5.46 4.61
C GLU A 23 -31.12 -4.59 3.36
N SER A 24 -32.20 -4.12 2.73
CA SER A 24 -32.10 -3.18 1.60
C SER A 24 -31.59 -1.81 2.03
N ASN A 25 -31.96 -1.30 3.22
CA ASN A 25 -31.43 -0.06 3.76
C ASN A 25 -29.92 -0.19 4.09
N TRP A 26 -29.52 -1.31 4.71
CA TRP A 26 -28.12 -1.62 4.95
C TRP A 26 -27.31 -1.69 3.65
N LYS A 27 -27.88 -2.30 2.60
CA LYS A 27 -27.27 -2.34 1.28
C LYS A 27 -27.09 -0.93 0.69
N ARG A 28 -28.11 -0.07 0.76
CA ARG A 28 -28.03 1.33 0.29
C ARG A 28 -26.98 2.13 1.05
N ILE A 29 -26.88 1.98 2.36
CA ILE A 29 -25.87 2.66 3.18
C ILE A 29 -24.46 2.21 2.78
N LYS A 30 -24.25 0.89 2.62
CA LYS A 30 -22.97 0.34 2.17
C LYS A 30 -22.60 0.85 0.78
N GLU A 31 -23.57 0.90 -0.14
CA GLU A 31 -23.38 1.42 -1.50
C GLU A 31 -23.05 2.91 -1.49
N ALA A 32 -23.75 3.73 -0.70
CA ALA A 32 -23.48 5.16 -0.56
C ALA A 32 -22.05 5.41 -0.01
N ILE A 33 -21.66 4.70 1.06
CA ILE A 33 -20.31 4.81 1.63
C ILE A 33 -19.26 4.38 0.60
N ASN A 34 -19.47 3.25 -0.08
CA ASN A 34 -18.55 2.81 -1.13
C ASN A 34 -18.47 3.84 -2.26
N SER A 35 -19.59 4.41 -2.69
CA SER A 35 -19.62 5.42 -3.76
C SER A 35 -18.83 6.67 -3.37
N THR A 36 -19.10 7.23 -2.19
CA THR A 36 -18.39 8.42 -1.71
C THR A 36 -16.89 8.14 -1.51
N CYS A 37 -16.53 6.96 -1.01
CA CYS A 37 -15.12 6.58 -0.91
C CYS A 37 -14.45 6.46 -2.30
N HIS A 38 -15.13 5.91 -3.30
CA HIS A 38 -14.59 5.83 -4.66
C HIS A 38 -14.50 7.20 -5.34
N GLU A 39 -15.45 8.10 -5.09
CA GLU A 39 -15.45 9.46 -5.63
C GLU A 39 -14.34 10.32 -5.01
N VAL A 40 -14.18 10.26 -3.68
CA VAL A 40 -13.20 11.08 -2.96
C VAL A 40 -11.80 10.48 -3.00
N LEU A 41 -11.66 9.15 -2.84
CA LEU A 41 -10.36 8.48 -2.73
C LEU A 41 -9.93 7.78 -4.02
N GLY A 42 -10.82 7.65 -5.01
CA GLY A 42 -10.56 6.91 -6.24
C GLY A 42 -10.49 5.39 -6.06
N HIS A 43 -10.48 4.66 -7.18
CA HIS A 43 -10.08 3.25 -7.15
C HIS A 43 -8.56 3.15 -7.00
N LYS A 44 -8.10 2.25 -6.12
CA LYS A 44 -6.69 1.88 -6.05
C LYS A 44 -6.26 1.27 -7.39
N LYS A 45 -5.62 2.08 -8.23
CA LYS A 45 -5.15 1.63 -9.54
C LYS A 45 -4.12 0.51 -9.34
N HIS A 46 -4.40 -0.65 -9.92
CA HIS A 46 -3.43 -1.73 -10.05
C HIS A 46 -2.44 -1.41 -11.17
N HIS A 47 -1.74 -0.28 -11.07
CA HIS A 47 -0.60 -0.06 -11.94
C HIS A 47 0.36 -1.24 -11.73
N HIS A 48 0.90 -1.76 -12.84
CA HIS A 48 2.13 -2.54 -12.76
C HIS A 48 3.11 -1.73 -11.92
N LYS A 49 3.90 -2.38 -11.06
CA LYS A 49 4.75 -1.72 -10.07
C LYS A 49 5.89 -0.96 -10.78
N GLU A 50 5.59 0.19 -11.36
CA GLU A 50 6.54 1.07 -12.07
C GLU A 50 7.64 1.61 -11.13
N TRP A 51 7.45 1.50 -9.81
CA TRP A 51 8.49 1.85 -8.84
C TRP A 51 9.70 0.89 -8.85
N ILE A 52 9.63 -0.26 -9.54
CA ILE A 52 10.81 -1.14 -9.67
C ILE A 52 11.73 -0.54 -10.74
N THR A 53 12.66 0.29 -10.28
CA THR A 53 13.68 0.93 -11.10
C THR A 53 14.70 -0.09 -11.63
N VAL A 54 15.37 0.25 -12.75
CA VAL A 54 16.47 -0.57 -13.31
C VAL A 54 17.60 -0.76 -12.28
N ASP A 55 17.89 0.27 -11.49
CA ASP A 55 18.87 0.22 -10.39
C ASP A 55 18.50 -0.84 -9.32
N ILE A 56 17.22 -1.04 -9.02
CA ILE A 56 16.78 -2.13 -8.12
C ILE A 56 17.02 -3.50 -8.76
N LEU A 57 16.81 -3.65 -10.07
CA LEU A 57 17.04 -4.90 -10.79
C LEU A 57 18.54 -5.27 -10.80
N ASP A 58 19.41 -4.29 -11.03
CA ASP A 58 20.86 -4.47 -10.97
C ASP A 58 21.32 -4.93 -9.57
N LYS A 59 20.82 -4.27 -8.52
CA LYS A 59 21.09 -4.67 -7.12
C LYS A 59 20.56 -6.05 -6.77
N ILE A 60 19.44 -6.49 -7.35
CA ILE A 60 18.94 -7.87 -7.20
C ILE A 60 19.91 -8.86 -7.84
N GLN A 61 20.43 -8.53 -9.02
CA GLN A 61 21.38 -9.37 -9.72
C GLN A 61 22.72 -9.46 -8.97
N GLU A 62 23.24 -8.35 -8.45
CA GLU A 62 24.42 -8.34 -7.59
C GLU A 62 24.23 -9.20 -6.32
N ARG A 63 23.07 -9.08 -5.67
CA ARG A 63 22.73 -9.91 -4.50
C ARG A 63 22.75 -11.39 -4.86
N ARG A 64 22.25 -11.78 -6.04
CA ARG A 64 22.27 -13.18 -6.53
C ARG A 64 23.71 -13.65 -6.74
N ASN A 65 24.56 -12.82 -7.33
CA ASN A 65 25.98 -13.14 -7.55
C ASN A 65 26.71 -13.37 -6.22
N LYS A 66 26.47 -12.51 -5.21
CA LYS A 66 27.05 -12.72 -3.86
C LYS A 66 26.51 -13.98 -3.19
N LYS A 67 25.23 -14.30 -3.38
CA LYS A 67 24.66 -15.55 -2.87
C LYS A 67 25.31 -16.78 -3.52
N ALA A 68 25.59 -16.72 -4.82
CA ALA A 68 26.31 -17.77 -5.53
C ALA A 68 27.73 -17.95 -4.96
N ALA A 69 28.46 -16.84 -4.71
CA ALA A 69 29.79 -16.89 -4.09
C ALA A 69 29.79 -17.58 -2.70
N ILE A 70 28.76 -17.35 -1.88
CA ILE A 70 28.60 -18.05 -0.59
C ILE A 70 28.42 -19.56 -0.80
N ASN A 71 27.61 -19.95 -1.79
CA ASN A 71 27.29 -21.35 -2.05
C ASN A 71 28.49 -22.11 -2.64
N THR A 72 29.36 -21.44 -3.40
CA THR A 72 30.55 -22.05 -4.02
C THR A 72 31.84 -21.90 -3.21
N SER A 73 31.80 -21.19 -2.08
CA SER A 73 32.97 -20.99 -1.20
C SER A 73 33.54 -22.31 -0.70
N ARG A 74 34.86 -22.48 -0.80
CA ARG A 74 35.57 -23.70 -0.35
C ARG A 74 36.11 -23.57 1.06
N THR A 75 36.53 -22.37 1.46
CA THR A 75 37.09 -22.13 2.79
C THR A 75 36.13 -21.36 3.69
N ARG A 76 36.30 -21.50 5.01
CA ARG A 76 35.50 -20.76 6.00
C ARG A 76 35.69 -19.24 5.88
N ALA A 77 36.91 -18.80 5.59
CA ALA A 77 37.23 -17.38 5.46
C ALA A 77 36.53 -16.74 4.25
N GLU A 78 36.56 -17.39 3.09
CA GLU A 78 35.83 -16.95 1.89
C GLU A 78 34.33 -16.86 2.15
N LYS A 79 33.77 -17.89 2.80
CA LYS A 79 32.34 -17.92 3.13
C LYS A 79 31.94 -16.77 4.04
N VAL A 80 32.74 -16.46 5.06
CA VAL A 80 32.49 -15.33 5.98
C VAL A 80 32.54 -13.99 5.23
N LYS A 81 33.54 -13.80 4.36
CA LYS A 81 33.64 -12.58 3.54
C LYS A 81 32.43 -12.41 2.62
N ALA A 82 32.08 -13.44 1.86
CA ALA A 82 30.94 -13.41 0.96
C ALA A 82 29.60 -13.22 1.71
N GLN A 83 29.47 -13.78 2.92
CA GLN A 83 28.31 -13.60 3.79
C GLN A 83 28.18 -12.16 4.27
N ALA A 84 29.29 -11.50 4.64
CA ALA A 84 29.30 -10.11 5.04
C ALA A 84 28.85 -9.19 3.89
N GLU A 85 29.41 -9.39 2.69
CA GLU A 85 29.06 -8.64 1.48
C GLU A 85 27.58 -8.83 1.09
N TYR A 86 27.07 -10.06 1.11
CA TYR A 86 25.66 -10.35 0.86
C TYR A 86 24.75 -9.65 1.87
N THR A 87 25.13 -9.65 3.15
CA THR A 87 24.34 -9.05 4.22
C THR A 87 24.21 -7.54 4.03
N GLU A 88 25.30 -6.88 3.65
CA GLU A 88 25.30 -5.43 3.41
C GLU A 88 24.46 -5.06 2.18
N LEU A 89 24.69 -5.71 1.03
CA LEU A 89 23.89 -5.48 -0.17
C LEU A 89 22.40 -5.76 0.04
N ASN A 90 22.06 -6.82 0.79
CA ASN A 90 20.66 -7.13 1.08
C ASN A 90 20.00 -6.07 1.98
N LYS A 91 20.74 -5.45 2.91
CA LYS A 91 20.24 -4.32 3.70
C LYS A 91 19.99 -3.11 2.81
N GLN A 92 20.95 -2.76 1.94
CA GLN A 92 20.85 -1.61 1.03
C GLN A 92 19.70 -1.78 0.05
N LEU A 93 19.56 -2.96 -0.57
CA LEU A 93 18.45 -3.28 -1.47
C LEU A 93 17.08 -3.14 -0.78
N LYS A 94 16.95 -3.61 0.47
CA LYS A 94 15.69 -3.44 1.22
C LYS A 94 15.38 -1.97 1.50
N ARG A 95 16.41 -1.15 1.76
CA ARG A 95 16.25 0.29 1.96
C ARG A 95 15.84 0.99 0.66
N SER A 96 16.51 0.72 -0.47
CA SER A 96 16.16 1.33 -1.76
C SER A 96 14.73 0.99 -2.18
N ILE A 97 14.33 -0.28 -2.07
CA ILE A 97 12.95 -0.72 -2.34
C ILE A 97 11.93 0.05 -1.50
N ARG A 98 12.24 0.31 -0.23
CA ARG A 98 11.34 1.06 0.66
C ARG A 98 11.26 2.54 0.27
N THR A 99 12.39 3.13 -0.12
CA THR A 99 12.47 4.53 -0.57
C THR A 99 11.72 4.73 -1.88
N ASP A 100 11.98 3.91 -2.90
CA ASP A 100 11.34 4.03 -4.21
C ASP A 100 9.83 3.83 -4.11
N LYS A 101 9.39 2.88 -3.28
CA LYS A 101 7.96 2.70 -2.99
C LYS A 101 7.34 3.93 -2.33
N ARG A 102 8.05 4.60 -1.42
CA ARG A 102 7.55 5.81 -0.75
C ARG A 102 7.42 6.97 -1.73
N LYS A 103 8.48 7.23 -2.51
CA LYS A 103 8.48 8.25 -3.56
C LYS A 103 7.34 8.07 -4.53
N TYR A 104 7.12 6.85 -5.02
CA TYR A 104 6.02 6.53 -5.92
C TYR A 104 4.63 6.86 -5.33
N VAL A 105 4.42 6.60 -4.04
CA VAL A 105 3.16 6.94 -3.34
C VAL A 105 3.01 8.45 -3.22
N GLU A 106 4.06 9.15 -2.77
CA GLU A 106 4.07 10.63 -2.63
C GLU A 106 3.84 11.34 -3.97
N ASP A 107 4.49 10.89 -5.06
CA ASP A 107 4.30 11.44 -6.41
C ASP A 107 2.88 11.21 -6.93
N SER A 108 2.29 10.04 -6.62
CA SER A 108 0.90 9.74 -6.96
C SER A 108 -0.06 10.67 -6.19
N GLU A 109 0.16 10.87 -4.90
CA GLU A 109 -0.63 11.77 -4.05
C GLU A 109 -0.53 13.23 -4.53
N MET A 110 0.68 13.73 -4.82
CA MET A 110 0.87 15.08 -5.38
C MET A 110 0.15 15.26 -6.73
N THR A 111 0.18 14.24 -7.59
CA THR A 111 -0.51 14.27 -8.88
C THR A 111 -2.03 14.38 -8.67
N THR A 112 -2.59 13.61 -7.73
CA THR A 112 -4.02 13.68 -7.40
C THR A 112 -4.40 15.03 -6.81
N GLU A 113 -3.60 15.60 -5.90
CA GLU A 113 -3.88 16.91 -5.33
C GLU A 113 -3.84 18.03 -6.38
N LYS A 114 -2.87 17.96 -7.32
CA LYS A 114 -2.77 18.94 -8.39
C LYS A 114 -4.00 18.91 -9.30
N ILE A 115 -4.49 17.72 -9.67
CA ILE A 115 -5.70 17.55 -10.47
C ILE A 115 -6.91 18.16 -9.75
N VAL A 116 -7.09 17.86 -8.46
CA VAL A 116 -8.20 18.41 -7.66
C VAL A 116 -8.13 19.94 -7.60
N ARG A 117 -6.93 20.54 -7.48
CA ARG A 117 -6.79 22.00 -7.50
C ARG A 117 -7.12 22.60 -8.87
N GLU A 118 -6.68 21.99 -9.97
CA GLU A 118 -6.96 22.47 -11.33
C GLU A 118 -8.45 22.34 -11.67
N GLU A 119 -9.10 21.23 -11.30
CA GLU A 119 -10.56 21.05 -11.45
C GLU A 119 -11.36 22.09 -10.65
N ASN A 120 -10.95 22.38 -9.41
CA ASN A 120 -11.59 23.42 -8.59
C ASN A 120 -11.44 24.85 -9.17
N ILE A 121 -10.41 25.12 -9.98
CA ILE A 121 -10.25 26.41 -10.69
C ILE A 121 -11.18 26.49 -11.90
N THR A 122 -11.64 25.37 -12.44
CA THR A 122 -12.44 25.34 -13.68
C THR A 122 -13.96 25.41 -13.41
N VAL A 123 -14.38 25.34 -12.14
CA VAL A 123 -15.80 25.31 -11.70
C VAL A 123 -16.24 26.61 -10.99
N VAL A 124 -15.44 27.69 -11.05
CA VAL A 124 -15.82 29.05 -10.62
C VAL A 124 -15.96 29.96 -11.83
#